data_AF-A0A9E7C1F9-F1
#
_entry.id   AF-A0A9E7C1F9-F1
#
_cell.length_a   1.000
_cell.length_b   1.000
_cell.length_c   1.000
_cell.angle_alpha   90.00
_cell.angle_beta   90.00
_cell.angle_gamma   90.00
#
_symmetry.space_group_name_H-M   'P 1'
#
loop_
_entity.id
_entity.type
_entity.pdbx_description
1 polymer ?
#
loop_
_entity_poly.entity_id
_entity_poly.type
_entity_poly.pdbx_seq_one_letter_code
_entity_poly.pdbx_strand_id
1 'polypeptide(L)'
;MTFDGTVEAVNRTMAAFDLALGTGALVAPDATLRALGHAEPSPDARALFRRCGPIWLTFAAAHAVAAARGAPRDWWALAWLRATEIATDVVWASASPSIARRGARAVLWGAGAGNLAMALAFGRRGRR
;
A
#
# COMPACT_ATOMS: atom_id res chain seq x y z
N MET A 1 18.39 0.45 17.05
CA MET A 1 17.63 -0.43 16.13
C MET A 1 18.50 -0.65 14.89
N THR A 2 18.67 -1.89 14.41
CA THR A 2 19.48 -2.16 13.20
C THR A 2 18.66 -1.86 11.95
N PHE A 3 19.32 -1.60 10.81
CA PHE A 3 18.63 -1.43 9.51
C PHE A 3 17.68 -2.60 9.23
N ASP A 4 18.20 -3.82 9.38
CA ASP A 4 17.45 -5.05 9.13
C ASP A 4 16.24 -5.21 10.06
N GLY A 5 16.38 -4.88 11.35
CA GLY A 5 15.25 -4.86 12.28
C GLY A 5 14.20 -3.82 11.92
N THR A 6 14.60 -2.64 11.46
CA THR A 6 13.67 -1.61 10.98
C THR A 6 12.91 -2.07 9.74
N VAL A 7 13.60 -2.67 8.77
CA VAL A 7 12.98 -3.18 7.53
C VAL A 7 11.95 -4.27 7.84
N GLU A 8 12.25 -5.17 8.77
CA GLU A 8 11.31 -6.19 9.21
C GLU A 8 10.08 -5.61 9.93
N ALA A 9 10.28 -4.60 10.78
CA ALA A 9 9.19 -3.92 11.46
C ALA A 9 8.26 -3.25 10.43
N VAL A 10 8.82 -2.52 9.47
CA VAL A 10 8.06 -1.90 8.36
C VAL A 10 7.31 -2.97 7.56
N ASN A 11 7.95 -4.09 7.23
CA ASN A 11 7.31 -5.18 6.50
C ASN A 11 6.08 -5.75 7.24
N ARG A 12 6.17 -5.97 8.56
CA ARG A 12 5.04 -6.45 9.37
C ARG A 12 3.91 -5.41 9.42
N THR A 13 4.25 -4.14 9.56
CA THR A 13 3.26 -3.05 9.51
C THR A 13 2.53 -3.02 8.17
N MET A 14 3.26 -3.18 7.06
CA MET A 14 2.66 -3.22 5.72
C MET A 14 1.77 -4.44 5.50
N ALA A 15 2.17 -5.61 6.00
CA ALA A 15 1.30 -6.79 5.96
C ALA A 15 -0.06 -6.52 6.62
N ALA A 16 -0.05 -5.91 7.81
CA ALA A 16 -1.28 -5.57 8.54
C ALA A 16 -2.07 -4.46 7.83
N PHE A 17 -1.38 -3.42 7.34
CA PHE A 17 -2.00 -2.31 6.61
C PHE A 17 -2.71 -2.79 5.35
N ASP A 18 -2.02 -3.55 4.49
CA ASP A 18 -2.57 -4.06 3.23
C ASP A 18 -3.71 -5.05 3.49
N LEU A 19 -3.62 -5.87 4.54
CA LEU A 19 -4.71 -6.77 4.95
C LEU A 19 -5.96 -5.97 5.35
N ALA A 20 -5.79 -4.95 6.19
CA ALA A 20 -6.88 -4.09 6.62
C ALA A 20 -7.49 -3.30 5.46
N LEU A 21 -6.66 -2.72 4.60
CA LEU A 21 -7.08 -1.93 3.45
C LEU A 21 -7.80 -2.81 2.41
N GLY A 22 -7.22 -3.97 2.08
CA GLY A 22 -7.80 -4.94 1.16
C GLY A 22 -9.15 -5.48 1.63
N THR A 23 -9.26 -5.80 2.93
CA THR A 23 -10.51 -6.24 3.54
C THR A 23 -11.55 -5.12 3.56
N GLY A 24 -11.16 -3.90 3.95
CA GLY A 24 -12.02 -2.73 3.96
C GLY A 24 -12.56 -2.40 2.57
N ALA A 25 -11.71 -2.51 1.55
CA ALA A 25 -12.11 -2.30 0.16
C ALA A 25 -13.19 -3.27 -0.33
N LEU A 26 -13.17 -4.52 0.13
CA LEU A 26 -14.17 -5.53 -0.24
C LEU A 26 -15.46 -5.40 0.57
N VAL A 27 -15.32 -5.33 1.90
CA VAL A 27 -16.43 -5.47 2.85
C VAL A 27 -17.12 -4.13 3.14
N ALA A 28 -16.38 -3.02 3.17
CA ALA A 28 -16.88 -1.71 3.56
C ALA A 28 -16.31 -0.55 2.70
N PRO A 29 -16.38 -0.63 1.35
CA PRO A 29 -15.71 0.31 0.46
C PRO A 29 -16.09 1.77 0.70
N ASP A 30 -17.36 2.05 0.98
CA ASP A 30 -17.85 3.42 1.19
C ASP A 30 -17.24 4.04 2.44
N ALA A 31 -17.16 3.26 3.52
CA ALA A 31 -16.55 3.71 4.77
C ALA A 31 -15.03 3.92 4.61
N THR A 32 -14.36 2.98 3.94
CA THR A 32 -12.92 3.08 3.67
C THR A 32 -12.59 4.26 2.77
N LEU A 33 -13.33 4.46 1.66
CA LEU A 33 -13.14 5.62 0.77
C LEU A 33 -13.38 6.94 1.49
N ARG A 34 -14.40 7.03 2.34
CA ARG A 34 -14.62 8.22 3.18
C ARG A 34 -13.46 8.49 4.14
N ALA A 35 -12.93 7.46 4.79
CA ALA A 35 -11.76 7.59 5.65
C ALA A 35 -10.53 8.10 4.86
N LEU A 36 -10.39 7.65 3.60
CA LEU A 36 -9.38 8.12 2.65
C LEU A 36 -9.67 9.51 2.07
N GLY A 37 -10.79 10.15 2.43
CA GLY A 37 -11.10 11.54 2.09
C GLY A 37 -12.02 11.75 0.89
N HIS A 38 -12.70 10.69 0.42
CA HIS A 38 -13.80 10.84 -0.53
C HIS A 38 -15.04 11.37 0.19
N ALA A 39 -15.72 12.35 -0.40
CA ALA A 39 -16.97 12.89 0.16
C ALA A 39 -18.13 11.90 -0.03
N GLU A 40 -18.41 11.53 -1.28
CA GLU A 40 -19.43 10.55 -1.65
C GLU A 40 -18.93 9.70 -2.83
N PRO A 41 -18.58 8.42 -2.60
CA PRO A 41 -18.08 7.56 -3.66
C PRO A 41 -19.14 7.29 -4.74
N SER A 42 -18.81 7.58 -6.00
CA SER A 42 -19.64 7.18 -7.14
C SER A 42 -19.75 5.64 -7.23
N PRO A 43 -20.78 5.09 -7.90
CA PRO A 43 -20.87 3.64 -8.15
C PRO A 43 -19.60 3.05 -8.76
N ASP A 44 -19.02 3.71 -9.75
CA ASP A 44 -17.78 3.27 -10.41
C ASP A 44 -16.57 3.33 -9.47
N ALA A 45 -16.45 4.38 -8.66
CA ALA A 45 -15.38 4.48 -7.67
C ALA A 45 -15.46 3.31 -6.67
N ARG A 46 -16.66 2.92 -6.24
CA ARG A 46 -16.85 1.76 -5.35
C ARG A 46 -16.46 0.45 -6.03
N ALA A 47 -16.88 0.24 -7.27
CA ALA A 47 -16.55 -0.97 -8.03
C ALA A 47 -15.03 -1.09 -8.28
N LEU A 48 -14.39 0.02 -8.70
CA LEU A 48 -12.94 0.09 -8.91
C LEU A 48 -12.18 -0.10 -7.59
N PHE A 49 -12.64 0.49 -6.49
CA PHE A 49 -12.00 0.33 -5.19
C PHE A 49 -12.09 -1.11 -4.68
N ARG A 50 -13.26 -1.77 -4.83
CA ARG A 50 -13.40 -3.21 -4.55
C ARG A 50 -12.43 -4.05 -5.36
N ARG A 51 -12.20 -3.71 -6.64
CA ARG A 51 -11.22 -4.39 -7.50
C ARG A 51 -9.79 -4.26 -6.96
N CYS A 52 -9.44 -3.18 -6.25
CA CYS A 52 -8.15 -3.03 -5.59
C CYS A 52 -8.00 -3.94 -4.36
N GLY A 53 -9.11 -4.38 -3.75
CA GLY A 53 -9.11 -5.25 -2.57
C GLY A 53 -8.24 -6.51 -2.71
N PRO A 54 -8.46 -7.37 -3.72
CA PRO A 54 -7.63 -8.55 -3.97
C PRO A 54 -6.15 -8.24 -4.25
N ILE A 55 -5.84 -7.06 -4.80
CA ILE A 55 -4.47 -6.61 -5.04
C ILE A 55 -3.77 -6.39 -3.69
N TRP A 56 -4.38 -5.61 -2.79
CA TRP A 56 -3.83 -5.38 -1.45
C TRP A 56 -3.79 -6.66 -0.61
N LEU A 57 -4.75 -7.57 -0.73
CA LEU A 57 -4.68 -8.88 -0.06
C LEU A 57 -3.49 -9.72 -0.56
N THR A 58 -3.18 -9.65 -1.86
CA THR A 58 -1.98 -10.29 -2.43
C THR A 58 -0.71 -9.68 -1.87
N PHE A 59 -0.70 -8.36 -1.70
CA PHE A 59 0.42 -7.62 -1.11
C PHE A 59 0.65 -8.04 0.35
N ALA A 60 -0.42 -8.12 1.15
CA ALA A 60 -0.36 -8.59 2.52
C ALA A 60 0.21 -10.02 2.61
N ALA A 61 -0.24 -10.92 1.72
CA ALA A 61 0.27 -12.28 1.66
C ALA A 61 1.76 -12.32 1.30
N ALA A 62 2.21 -11.52 0.31
CA ALA A 62 3.62 -11.42 -0.05
C ALA A 62 4.48 -10.94 1.13
N HIS A 63 4.02 -9.92 1.88
CA HIS A 63 4.70 -9.43 3.06
C HIS A 63 4.79 -10.48 4.18
N ALA A 64 3.72 -11.25 4.40
CA ALA A 64 3.70 -12.33 5.36
C ALA A 64 4.66 -13.47 4.97
N VAL A 65 4.70 -13.85 3.69
CA VAL A 65 5.64 -14.86 3.16
C VAL A 65 7.09 -14.41 3.33
N ALA A 66 7.41 -13.16 2.99
CA ALA A 66 8.75 -12.61 3.18
C ALA A 66 9.16 -12.56 4.66
N ALA A 67 8.22 -12.22 5.56
CA ALA A 67 8.46 -12.24 7.01
C ALA A 67 8.75 -13.66 7.52
N ALA A 68 8.01 -14.65 7.04
CA ALA A 68 8.13 -16.03 7.50
C ALA A 68 9.37 -16.74 6.96
N ARG A 69 9.69 -16.53 5.67
CA ARG A 69 10.81 -17.20 4.99
C ARG A 69 12.13 -16.46 5.11
N GLY A 70 12.08 -15.13 5.11
CA GLY A 70 13.25 -14.26 5.23
C GLY A 70 14.24 -14.33 4.07
N ALA A 71 13.94 -15.04 2.97
CA ALA A 71 14.93 -15.27 1.91
C ALA A 71 15.17 -13.99 1.07
N PRO A 72 16.40 -13.75 0.56
CA PRO A 72 16.72 -12.54 -0.21
C PRO A 72 15.79 -12.30 -1.40
N ARG A 73 15.40 -13.38 -2.10
CA ARG A 73 14.45 -13.33 -3.23
C ARG A 73 13.07 -12.78 -2.86
N ASP A 74 12.61 -13.03 -1.63
CA ASP A 74 11.29 -12.58 -1.17
C ASP A 74 11.31 -11.06 -0.94
N TRP A 75 12.41 -10.54 -0.37
CA TRP A 75 12.64 -9.10 -0.22
C TRP A 75 12.79 -8.39 -1.56
N TRP A 76 13.47 -9.02 -2.53
CA TRP A 76 13.54 -8.48 -3.89
C TRP A 76 12.16 -8.41 -4.56
N ALA A 77 11.33 -9.43 -4.38
CA ALA A 77 9.95 -9.41 -4.89
C ALA A 77 9.12 -8.29 -4.23
N LEU A 78 9.25 -8.10 -2.92
CA LEU A 78 8.59 -7.00 -2.21
C LEU A 78 9.03 -5.62 -2.70
N ALA A 79 10.30 -5.48 -3.10
CA ALA A 79 10.80 -4.23 -3.67
C ALA A 79 10.03 -3.83 -4.92
N TRP A 80 9.83 -4.77 -5.85
CA TRP A 80 9.05 -4.55 -7.06
C TRP A 80 7.57 -4.34 -6.78
N LEU A 81 7.02 -5.09 -5.82
CA LEU A 81 5.62 -4.96 -5.43
C LEU A 81 5.33 -3.59 -4.78
N ARG A 82 6.26 -3.03 -4.01
CA ARG A 82 6.13 -1.63 -3.55
C ARG A 82 6.37 -0.62 -4.68
N ALA A 83 7.24 -0.95 -5.64
CA ALA A 83 7.52 -0.06 -6.76
C ALA A 83 6.27 0.22 -7.63
N THR A 84 5.33 -0.71 -7.71
CA THR A 84 4.07 -0.48 -8.44
C THR A 84 3.23 0.63 -7.81
N GLU A 85 3.39 0.89 -6.50
CA GLU A 85 2.61 1.86 -5.73
C GLU A 85 3.30 3.23 -5.57
N ILE A 86 4.45 3.46 -6.23
CA ILE A 86 5.15 4.75 -6.12
C ILE A 86 4.31 5.88 -6.70
N ALA A 87 3.63 5.62 -7.82
CA ALA A 87 2.88 6.63 -8.57
C ALA A 87 1.37 6.49 -8.47
N THR A 88 0.84 5.33 -8.05
CA THR A 88 -0.61 5.06 -8.03
C THR A 88 -1.38 6.07 -7.19
N ASP A 89 -0.98 6.25 -5.94
CA ASP A 89 -1.61 7.17 -4.99
C ASP A 89 -1.42 8.64 -5.42
N VAL A 90 -0.24 8.97 -5.96
CA VAL A 90 0.06 10.33 -6.46
C VAL A 90 -0.83 10.66 -7.65
N VAL A 91 -0.93 9.77 -8.64
CA VAL A 91 -1.79 9.94 -9.81
C VAL A 91 -3.24 10.04 -9.38
N TRP A 92 -3.70 9.19 -8.48
CA TRP A 92 -5.07 9.22 -7.98
C TRP A 92 -5.38 10.53 -7.23
N ALA A 93 -4.50 10.96 -6.32
CA ALA A 93 -4.61 12.20 -5.57
C ALA A 93 -4.58 13.44 -6.46
N SER A 94 -3.88 13.38 -7.60
CA SER A 94 -3.74 14.51 -8.53
C SER A 94 -4.91 14.60 -9.49
N ALA A 95 -5.34 13.46 -10.05
CA ALA A 95 -6.36 13.41 -11.09
C ALA A 95 -7.80 13.37 -10.52
N SER A 96 -8.01 12.87 -9.31
CA SER A 96 -9.37 12.68 -8.80
C SER A 96 -9.97 13.98 -8.26
N PRO A 97 -11.10 14.46 -8.82
CA PRO A 97 -11.84 15.59 -8.26
C PRO A 97 -12.57 15.19 -6.96
N SER A 98 -12.78 13.89 -6.74
CA SER A 98 -13.58 13.37 -5.61
C SER A 98 -12.83 13.32 -4.26
N ILE A 99 -11.50 13.49 -4.27
CA ILE A 99 -10.70 13.65 -3.05
C ILE A 99 -10.78 15.13 -2.63
N ALA A 100 -11.74 15.41 -1.76
CA ALA A 100 -12.09 16.77 -1.34
C ALA A 100 -11.18 17.31 -0.23
N ARG A 101 -10.67 16.43 0.65
CA ARG A 101 -9.88 16.85 1.82
C ARG A 101 -8.41 17.08 1.43
N ARG A 102 -7.92 18.32 1.58
CA ARG A 102 -6.49 18.67 1.32
C ARG A 102 -5.49 17.78 2.06
N GLY A 103 -5.78 17.44 3.32
CA GLY A 103 -4.95 16.53 4.10
C GLY A 103 -4.86 15.11 3.53
N ALA A 104 -5.94 14.60 2.91
CA ALA A 104 -5.93 13.29 2.27
C ALA A 104 -5.02 13.27 1.04
N ARG A 105 -5.00 14.35 0.25
CA ARG A 105 -4.07 14.47 -0.89
C ARG A 105 -2.62 14.43 -0.41
N ALA A 106 -2.28 15.19 0.63
CA ALA A 106 -0.93 15.18 1.19
C ALA A 106 -0.51 13.78 1.67
N VAL A 107 -1.42 13.04 2.31
CA VAL A 107 -1.17 11.65 2.73
C VAL A 107 -0.88 10.74 1.53
N LEU A 108 -1.69 10.82 0.46
CA LEU A 108 -1.49 10.00 -0.74
C LEU A 108 -0.18 10.35 -1.48
N TRP A 109 0.20 11.62 -1.52
CA TRP A 109 1.52 12.02 -2.01
C TRP A 109 2.66 11.45 -1.15
N GLY A 110 2.50 11.51 0.19
CA GLY A 110 3.44 10.90 1.12
C GLY A 110 3.54 9.38 0.98
N ALA A 111 2.43 8.71 0.65
CA ALA A 111 2.39 7.27 0.39
C ALA A 111 3.31 6.88 -0.77
N GLY A 112 3.31 7.65 -1.87
CA GLY A 112 4.23 7.44 -2.99
C GLY A 112 5.71 7.51 -2.58
N ALA A 113 6.09 8.52 -1.78
CA ALA A 113 7.44 8.64 -1.23
C ALA A 113 7.78 7.48 -0.27
N GLY A 114 6.81 7.04 0.55
CA GLY A 114 6.93 5.88 1.41
C GLY A 114 7.17 4.58 0.63
N ASN A 115 6.41 4.35 -0.44
CA ASN A 115 6.57 3.20 -1.33
C ASN A 115 7.94 3.22 -2.02
N LEU A 116 8.44 4.38 -2.44
CA LEU A 116 9.80 4.50 -2.99
C LEU A 116 10.87 4.12 -1.96
N ALA A 117 10.77 4.66 -0.73
CA ALA A 117 11.71 4.33 0.34
C ALA A 117 11.69 2.83 0.67
N MET A 118 10.50 2.22 0.74
CA MET A 118 10.35 0.78 0.98
C MET A 118 10.91 -0.05 -0.17
N ALA A 119 10.64 0.32 -1.43
CA ALA A 119 11.18 -0.38 -2.59
C ALA A 119 12.72 -0.41 -2.56
N LEU A 120 13.35 0.72 -2.24
CA LEU A 120 14.82 0.79 -2.09
C LEU A 120 15.32 -0.04 -0.90
N ALA A 121 14.65 0.03 0.25
CA ALA A 121 15.05 -0.69 1.45
C ALA A 121 14.94 -2.22 1.28
N PHE A 122 13.81 -2.71 0.75
CA PHE A 122 13.61 -4.13 0.44
C PHE A 122 14.56 -4.59 -0.66
N GLY A 123 14.79 -3.78 -1.69
CA GLY A 123 15.74 -4.09 -2.76
C GLY A 123 17.18 -4.21 -2.24
N ARG A 124 17.59 -3.34 -1.31
CA ARG A 124 18.89 -3.43 -0.64
C ARG A 124 19.00 -4.70 0.20
N ARG A 125 17.94 -5.06 0.93
CA ARG A 125 17.91 -6.28 1.75
C ARG A 125 17.95 -7.54 0.89
N GLY A 126 17.23 -7.57 -0.23
CA GLY A 126 17.19 -8.72 -1.14
C GLY A 126 18.47 -8.98 -1.93
N ARG A 127 19.46 -8.07 -1.86
CA ARG A 127 20.81 -8.25 -2.45
C ARG A 127 21.82 -8.89 -1.50
N ARG A 128 21.50 -8.98 -0.21
CA ARG A 128 22.34 -9.60 0.82
C ARG A 128 21.94 -11.05 0.97
#